data_AF-A0A2K3PDG8-F1
#
_entry.id   AF-A0A2K3PDG8-F1
#
_cell.length_a   1.000
_cell.length_b   1.000
_cell.length_c   1.000
_cell.angle_alpha   90.00
_cell.angle_beta   90.00
_cell.angle_gamma   90.00
#
_symmetry.space_group_name_H-M   'P 1'
#
loop_
_entity.id
_entity.type
_entity.pdbx_description
1 polymer ?
#
loop_
_entity_poly.entity_id
_entity_poly.type
_entity_poly.pdbx_seq_one_letter_code
_entity_poly.pdbx_strand_id
1 'polypeptide(L)'
;MRNKEPALDDGEVEYEAGPESCWGNFEDDDVMQQQFSIQDDEAKKFPFVGDKEPLSSLAAEYQSGSPILLEKIKVLDQQYAAIRRTRGDGNCFFRGFMFSYLEHVLEAQDSAEIDRIKANVERSRNALQTLGYPELTFEDFFTLFLEQLEDVIQGKETSISPEELVLRSRDQSVSDYVVMFFRFVTSAEIQKRSEFFEPFIMGLSNTTVEQFCKSAVEPMGEESDHVHITAISDALGIPIRVVYLDRSSCDTGGVSVNHHDFIPAAGDLPSARGSSDKNNPFITLLYRPGHYDILYPK
;
A
#
# COMPACT_ATOMS: atom_id res chain seq x y z
N MET A 1 -68.44 -36.40 -44.49
CA MET A 1 -67.54 -35.83 -45.50
C MET A 1 -66.13 -35.86 -44.94
N ARG A 2 -65.21 -36.57 -45.63
CA ARG A 2 -63.73 -36.48 -45.70
C ARG A 2 -62.93 -36.23 -44.39
N ASN A 3 -61.85 -36.95 -44.06
CA ASN A 3 -60.96 -37.83 -44.81
C ASN A 3 -60.14 -38.73 -43.85
N LYS A 4 -59.62 -39.84 -44.41
CA LYS A 4 -58.68 -40.82 -43.85
C LYS A 4 -57.23 -40.27 -43.68
N GLU A 5 -56.56 -40.75 -42.62
CA GLU A 5 -55.15 -41.23 -42.43
C GLU A 5 -53.98 -40.69 -43.30
N PRO A 6 -52.70 -40.65 -42.82
CA PRO A 6 -52.05 -41.74 -42.07
C PRO A 6 -51.01 -41.35 -40.97
N ALA A 7 -50.52 -42.38 -40.29
CA ALA A 7 -49.34 -42.39 -39.41
C ALA A 7 -48.04 -42.67 -40.19
N LEU A 8 -46.90 -42.46 -39.51
CA LEU A 8 -45.48 -42.77 -39.81
C LEU A 8 -44.65 -41.56 -40.29
N ASP A 9 -43.69 -41.10 -39.49
CA ASP A 9 -42.27 -41.50 -39.57
C ASP A 9 -41.46 -40.69 -38.54
N ASP A 10 -40.79 -41.38 -37.61
CA ASP A 10 -39.96 -40.78 -36.56
C ASP A 10 -38.57 -40.47 -37.15
N GLY A 11 -38.46 -39.32 -37.82
CA GLY A 11 -37.17 -38.78 -38.26
C GLY A 11 -36.46 -38.05 -37.13
N GLU A 12 -35.40 -38.66 -36.58
CA GLU A 12 -34.42 -37.97 -35.75
C GLU A 12 -33.81 -36.79 -36.53
N VAL A 13 -34.11 -35.57 -36.10
CA VAL A 13 -33.42 -34.37 -36.58
C VAL A 13 -32.23 -34.14 -35.65
N GLU A 14 -31.03 -34.48 -36.10
CA GLU A 14 -29.79 -33.99 -35.50
C GLU A 14 -29.74 -32.47 -35.66
N TYR A 15 -29.83 -31.76 -34.53
CA TYR A 15 -29.58 -30.33 -34.47
C TYR A 15 -28.06 -30.13 -34.41
N GLU A 16 -27.44 -29.80 -35.55
CA GLU A 16 -26.07 -29.29 -35.55
C GLU A 16 -26.01 -28.05 -34.64
N ALA A 17 -25.20 -28.14 -33.58
CA ALA A 17 -24.88 -27.01 -32.73
C ALA A 17 -24.16 -25.94 -33.57
N GLY A 18 -24.87 -24.84 -33.85
CA GLY A 18 -24.25 -23.62 -34.35
C GLY A 18 -23.17 -23.12 -33.38
N PRO A 19 -22.16 -22.37 -33.86
CA PRO A 19 -20.98 -22.04 -33.08
C PRO A 19 -21.39 -21.38 -31.76
N GLU A 20 -20.95 -21.98 -30.66
CA GLU A 20 -21.10 -21.45 -29.31
C GLU A 20 -20.71 -19.97 -29.32
N SER A 21 -21.63 -19.14 -28.83
CA SER A 21 -21.47 -17.71 -28.70
C SER A 21 -20.24 -17.41 -27.84
N CYS A 22 -19.13 -17.12 -28.51
CA CYS A 22 -17.90 -16.60 -27.94
C CYS A 22 -18.09 -15.11 -27.58
N TRP A 23 -19.03 -14.85 -26.68
CA TRP A 23 -19.44 -13.52 -26.21
C TRP A 23 -19.48 -13.48 -24.67
N GLY A 24 -18.56 -14.20 -24.02
CA GLY A 24 -18.60 -14.43 -22.57
C GLY A 24 -17.53 -13.73 -21.73
N ASN A 25 -16.33 -13.48 -22.28
CA ASN A 25 -15.18 -12.99 -21.49
C ASN A 25 -14.42 -11.82 -22.14
N PHE A 26 -14.83 -11.32 -23.30
CA PHE A 26 -14.09 -10.25 -24.00
C PHE A 26 -14.43 -8.84 -23.51
N GLU A 27 -15.60 -8.62 -22.88
CA GLU A 27 -16.03 -7.26 -22.54
C GLU A 27 -15.54 -6.79 -21.16
N ASP A 28 -15.40 -7.70 -20.18
CA ASP A 28 -15.05 -7.32 -18.81
C ASP A 28 -13.54 -7.05 -18.63
N ASP A 29 -12.68 -7.87 -19.23
CA ASP A 29 -11.21 -7.69 -19.15
C ASP A 29 -10.74 -6.44 -19.91
N ASP A 30 -11.32 -6.17 -21.08
CA ASP A 30 -11.01 -4.99 -21.90
C ASP A 30 -11.48 -3.69 -21.21
N VAL A 31 -12.62 -3.73 -20.51
CA VAL A 31 -13.14 -2.59 -19.73
C VAL A 31 -12.27 -2.33 -18.49
N MET A 32 -11.85 -3.38 -17.78
CA MET A 32 -10.91 -3.22 -16.66
C MET A 32 -9.58 -2.63 -17.14
N GLN A 33 -9.00 -3.16 -18.22
CA GLN A 33 -7.75 -2.64 -18.79
C GLN A 33 -7.87 -1.17 -19.24
N GLN A 34 -9.01 -0.77 -19.81
CA GLN A 34 -9.27 0.62 -20.15
C GLN A 34 -9.36 1.51 -18.90
N GLN A 35 -10.07 1.08 -17.86
CA GLN A 35 -10.18 1.84 -16.61
C GLN A 35 -8.81 2.03 -15.94
N PHE A 36 -8.01 0.96 -15.86
CA PHE A 36 -6.64 1.03 -15.35
C PHE A 36 -5.77 2.00 -16.16
N SER A 37 -5.84 1.94 -17.49
CA SER A 37 -5.06 2.81 -18.37
C SER A 37 -5.43 4.29 -18.20
N ILE A 38 -6.73 4.60 -18.06
CA ILE A 38 -7.21 5.96 -17.84
C ILE A 38 -6.73 6.50 -16.48
N GLN A 39 -6.85 5.69 -15.43
CA GLN A 39 -6.41 6.06 -14.08
C GLN A 39 -4.89 6.30 -14.04
N ASP A 40 -4.10 5.45 -14.69
CA ASP A 40 -2.64 5.58 -14.77
C ASP A 40 -2.22 6.85 -15.54
N ASP A 41 -2.87 7.15 -16.66
CA ASP A 41 -2.58 8.37 -17.44
C ASP A 41 -3.01 9.66 -16.73
N GLU A 42 -4.06 9.60 -15.91
CA GLU A 42 -4.40 10.71 -15.01
C GLU A 42 -3.42 10.86 -13.86
N ALA A 43 -2.98 9.75 -13.27
CA ALA A 43 -2.03 9.72 -12.16
C ALA A 43 -0.65 10.27 -12.58
N LYS A 44 -0.18 9.97 -13.80
CA LYS A 44 1.09 10.48 -14.35
C LYS A 44 1.19 12.01 -14.39
N LYS A 45 0.07 12.74 -14.35
CA LYS A 45 0.04 14.21 -14.30
C LYS A 45 0.55 14.78 -12.98
N PHE A 46 0.55 13.98 -11.92
CA PHE A 46 0.98 14.38 -10.58
C PHE A 46 2.31 13.72 -10.23
N PRO A 47 3.24 14.39 -9.52
CA PRO A 47 4.47 13.73 -9.09
C PRO A 47 4.18 12.56 -8.15
N PHE A 48 5.10 11.59 -8.05
CA PHE A 48 4.95 10.45 -7.13
C PHE A 48 4.75 10.88 -5.68
N VAL A 49 5.43 11.95 -5.27
CA VAL A 49 5.32 12.59 -3.97
C VAL A 49 5.13 14.09 -4.17
N GLY A 50 4.03 14.64 -3.66
CA GLY A 50 3.68 16.06 -3.75
C GLY A 50 4.52 16.96 -2.83
N ASP A 51 4.23 18.25 -2.86
CA ASP A 51 4.76 19.20 -1.86
C ASP A 51 3.90 19.16 -0.58
N LYS A 52 4.41 19.75 0.51
CA LYS A 52 3.61 19.94 1.73
C LYS A 52 2.52 20.98 1.46
N GLU A 53 1.28 20.62 1.74
CA GLU A 53 0.09 21.45 1.55
C GLU A 53 -0.64 21.66 2.89
N PRO A 54 -1.32 22.80 3.09
CA PRO A 54 -2.22 22.96 4.23
C PRO A 54 -3.46 22.07 4.08
N LEU A 55 -4.05 21.61 5.20
CA LEU A 55 -5.28 20.78 5.16
C LEU A 55 -6.48 21.49 4.53
N SER A 56 -6.43 22.82 4.36
CA SER A 56 -7.41 23.57 3.57
C SER A 56 -7.45 23.14 2.10
N SER A 57 -6.35 22.64 1.52
CA SER A 57 -6.34 22.08 0.16
C SER A 57 -7.19 20.81 0.09
N LEU A 58 -7.08 19.94 1.10
CA LEU A 58 -7.92 18.75 1.23
C LEU A 58 -9.39 19.13 1.42
N ALA A 59 -9.69 20.12 2.26
CA ALA A 59 -11.05 20.62 2.44
C ALA A 59 -11.67 21.14 1.13
N ALA A 60 -10.87 21.75 0.26
CA ALA A 60 -11.32 22.27 -1.04
C ALA A 60 -11.87 21.17 -1.95
N GLU A 61 -11.31 19.96 -1.91
CA GLU A 61 -11.77 18.81 -2.71
C GLU A 61 -13.18 18.35 -2.35
N TYR A 62 -13.55 18.52 -1.08
CA TYR A 62 -14.83 18.06 -0.55
C TYR A 62 -15.86 19.18 -0.39
N GLN A 63 -15.59 20.41 -0.89
CA GLN A 63 -16.52 21.54 -0.78
C GLN A 63 -17.90 21.25 -1.37
N SER A 64 -17.94 20.54 -2.50
CA SER A 64 -19.18 20.08 -3.14
C SER A 64 -19.58 18.65 -2.74
N GLY A 65 -18.88 18.07 -1.76
CA GLY A 65 -18.98 16.68 -1.36
C GLY A 65 -19.77 16.46 -0.06
N SER A 66 -19.35 15.47 0.73
CA SER A 66 -20.04 15.08 1.97
C SER A 66 -19.76 16.07 3.11
N PRO A 67 -20.80 16.64 3.76
CA PRO A 67 -20.62 17.49 4.94
C PRO A 67 -19.89 16.80 6.10
N ILE A 68 -20.04 15.47 6.22
CA ILE A 68 -19.34 14.67 7.25
C ILE A 68 -17.83 14.71 7.02
N LEU A 69 -17.39 14.59 5.76
CA LEU A 69 -15.96 14.63 5.42
C LEU A 69 -15.37 16.00 5.69
N LEU A 70 -16.10 17.07 5.36
CA LEU A 70 -15.66 18.44 5.68
C LEU A 70 -15.50 18.66 7.19
N GLU A 71 -16.42 18.13 8.01
CA GLU A 71 -16.31 18.25 9.46
C GLU A 71 -15.14 17.41 10.02
N LYS A 72 -14.91 16.20 9.48
CA LYS A 72 -13.71 15.41 9.80
C LYS A 72 -12.42 16.14 9.44
N ILE A 73 -12.38 16.80 8.28
CA ILE A 73 -11.21 17.57 7.86
C ILE A 73 -10.96 18.76 8.80
N LYS A 74 -12.01 19.42 9.32
CA LYS A 74 -11.82 20.45 10.36
C LYS A 74 -11.21 19.87 11.65
N VAL A 75 -11.61 18.67 12.05
CA VAL A 75 -11.01 17.98 13.21
C VAL A 75 -9.56 17.58 12.92
N LEU A 76 -9.25 17.13 11.69
CA LEU A 76 -7.88 16.87 11.24
C LEU A 76 -7.02 18.13 11.30
N ASP A 77 -7.54 19.25 10.79
CA ASP A 77 -6.84 20.55 10.76
C ASP A 77 -6.54 21.10 12.16
N GLN A 78 -7.19 20.59 13.22
CA GLN A 78 -6.81 20.90 14.59
C GLN A 78 -5.56 20.14 15.06
N GLN A 79 -5.33 18.93 14.55
CA GLN A 79 -4.29 17.99 15.00
C GLN A 79 -3.07 17.94 14.08
N TYR A 80 -3.24 18.22 12.79
CA TYR A 80 -2.22 18.10 11.76
C TYR A 80 -1.95 19.45 11.11
N ALA A 81 -0.67 19.75 10.85
CA ALA A 81 -0.21 21.01 10.27
C ALA A 81 -0.24 21.00 8.75
N ALA A 82 0.00 19.85 8.13
CA ALA A 82 0.10 19.70 6.69
C ALA A 82 -0.26 18.28 6.23
N ILE A 83 -0.53 18.17 4.93
CA ILE A 83 -0.66 16.93 4.18
C ILE A 83 0.37 16.94 3.04
N ARG A 84 0.92 15.79 2.69
CA ARG A 84 1.69 15.60 1.46
C ARG A 84 1.10 14.45 0.67
N ARG A 85 0.74 14.74 -0.58
CA ARG A 85 0.07 13.78 -1.44
C ARG A 85 1.02 12.75 -2.00
N THR A 86 0.51 11.55 -2.24
CA THR A 86 1.20 10.58 -3.10
C THR A 86 0.41 10.38 -4.39
N ARG A 87 1.07 9.89 -5.44
CA ARG A 87 0.37 9.52 -6.68
C ARG A 87 -0.52 8.29 -6.43
N GLY A 88 -1.77 8.35 -6.89
CA GLY A 88 -2.71 7.23 -6.85
C GLY A 88 -2.48 6.25 -8.00
N ASP A 89 -1.45 5.42 -7.90
CA ASP A 89 -1.10 4.39 -8.90
C ASP A 89 -0.91 3.01 -8.24
N GLY A 90 -1.67 2.74 -7.18
CA GLY A 90 -1.60 1.51 -6.39
C GLY A 90 -0.38 1.39 -5.46
N ASN A 91 0.65 2.23 -5.63
CA ASN A 91 1.85 2.20 -4.78
C ASN A 91 1.82 3.23 -3.64
N CYS A 92 0.72 3.97 -3.49
CA CYS A 92 0.59 5.12 -2.58
C CYS A 92 0.99 4.83 -1.13
N PHE A 93 0.63 3.66 -0.59
CA PHE A 93 1.02 3.25 0.77
C PHE A 93 2.54 3.15 0.91
N PHE A 94 3.18 2.29 0.11
CA PHE A 94 4.64 2.08 0.18
C PHE A 94 5.41 3.35 -0.13
N ARG A 95 4.90 4.19 -1.04
CA ARG A 95 5.51 5.48 -1.38
C ARG A 95 5.39 6.50 -0.25
N GLY A 96 4.23 6.58 0.38
CA GLY A 96 3.99 7.41 1.55
C GLY A 96 4.86 6.98 2.74
N PHE A 97 4.94 5.67 2.97
CA PHE A 97 5.80 5.06 3.98
C PHE A 97 7.29 5.35 3.71
N MET A 98 7.76 5.12 2.49
CA MET A 98 9.13 5.40 2.04
C MET A 98 9.52 6.84 2.39
N PHE A 99 8.75 7.80 1.89
CA PHE A 99 9.09 9.21 2.05
C PHE A 99 9.02 9.63 3.52
N SER A 100 7.94 9.24 4.22
CA SER A 100 7.76 9.60 5.64
C SER A 100 8.88 9.02 6.52
N TYR A 101 9.37 7.82 6.23
CA TYR A 101 10.45 7.20 6.97
C TYR A 101 11.80 7.90 6.72
N LEU A 102 12.15 8.11 5.45
CA LEU A 102 13.41 8.77 5.08
C LEU A 102 13.45 10.23 5.54
N GLU A 103 12.32 10.95 5.46
CA GLU A 103 12.19 12.31 5.99
C GLU A 103 12.36 12.32 7.52
N HIS A 104 11.79 11.34 8.23
CA HIS A 104 11.99 11.20 9.67
C HIS A 104 13.46 10.96 10.03
N VAL A 105 14.15 10.04 9.35
CA VAL A 105 15.58 9.78 9.58
C VAL A 105 16.40 11.04 9.29
N LEU A 106 16.09 11.74 8.19
CA LEU A 106 16.75 12.98 7.79
C LEU A 106 16.65 14.06 8.88
N GLU A 107 15.46 14.23 9.47
CA GLU A 107 15.20 15.26 10.49
C GLU A 107 15.71 14.86 11.89
N ALA A 108 15.46 13.61 12.31
CA ALA A 108 15.74 13.15 13.68
C ALA A 108 17.21 12.77 13.90
N GLN A 109 17.89 12.25 12.86
CA GLN A 109 19.27 11.76 12.93
C GLN A 109 19.51 10.78 14.10
N ASP A 110 18.52 9.93 14.40
CA ASP A 110 18.61 8.94 15.47
C ASP A 110 19.48 7.75 15.02
N SER A 111 20.72 7.70 15.50
CA SER A 111 21.67 6.62 15.20
C SER A 111 21.16 5.24 15.63
N ALA A 112 20.42 5.16 16.74
CA ALA A 112 19.92 3.88 17.22
C ALA A 112 18.82 3.33 16.30
N GLU A 113 17.96 4.20 15.78
CA GLU A 113 16.96 3.84 14.77
C GLU A 113 17.63 3.41 13.46
N ILE A 114 18.65 4.15 13.00
CA ILE A 114 19.42 3.83 11.79
C ILE A 114 20.08 2.43 11.90
N ASP A 115 20.72 2.13 13.02
CA ASP A 115 21.35 0.82 13.23
C ASP A 115 20.29 -0.31 13.30
N ARG A 116 19.16 -0.02 13.96
CA ARG A 116 18.05 -0.96 14.10
C ARG A 116 17.43 -1.31 12.74
N ILE A 117 17.15 -0.32 11.90
CA ILE A 117 16.53 -0.55 10.59
C ILE A 117 17.47 -1.33 9.67
N LYS A 118 18.77 -1.03 9.66
CA LYS A 118 19.76 -1.81 8.89
C LYS A 118 19.76 -3.28 9.30
N ALA A 119 19.70 -3.55 10.61
CA ALA A 119 19.61 -4.92 11.12
C ALA A 119 18.28 -5.60 10.73
N ASN A 120 17.17 -4.87 10.64
CA ASN A 120 15.89 -5.41 10.17
C ASN A 120 15.93 -5.71 8.66
N VAL A 121 16.49 -4.81 7.85
CA VAL A 121 16.68 -4.98 6.40
C VAL A 121 17.46 -6.27 6.12
N GLU A 122 18.58 -6.49 6.82
CA GLU A 122 19.36 -7.72 6.67
C GLU A 122 18.58 -8.98 7.12
N ARG A 123 17.75 -8.87 8.16
CA ARG A 123 16.87 -9.98 8.56
C ARG A 123 15.82 -10.29 7.49
N SER A 124 15.25 -9.28 6.84
CA SER A 124 14.31 -9.47 5.73
C SER A 124 14.99 -10.07 4.49
N ARG A 125 16.23 -9.66 4.18
CA ARG A 125 17.06 -10.29 3.13
C ARG A 125 17.24 -11.79 3.39
N ASN A 126 17.64 -12.16 4.61
CA ASN A 126 17.80 -13.56 5.01
C ASN A 126 16.49 -14.36 4.97
N ALA A 127 15.36 -13.73 5.29
CA ALA A 127 14.04 -14.37 5.22
C ALA A 127 13.69 -14.75 3.78
N LEU A 128 13.89 -13.86 2.80
CA LEU A 128 13.69 -14.14 1.38
C LEU A 128 14.56 -15.31 0.88
N GLN A 129 15.84 -15.34 1.26
CA GLN A 129 16.74 -16.44 0.90
C GLN A 129 16.26 -17.77 1.49
N THR A 130 15.79 -17.77 2.74
CA THR A 130 15.25 -18.96 3.41
C THR A 130 13.96 -19.46 2.73
N LEU A 131 13.15 -18.54 2.21
CA LEU A 131 11.95 -18.84 1.42
C LEU A 131 12.28 -19.28 -0.02
N GLY A 132 13.56 -19.33 -0.40
CA GLY A 132 14.02 -19.84 -1.69
C GLY A 132 14.08 -18.80 -2.81
N TYR A 133 13.98 -17.50 -2.51
CA TYR A 133 14.16 -16.44 -3.51
C TYR A 133 15.65 -16.36 -3.89
N PRO A 134 16.01 -16.46 -5.18
CA PRO A 134 17.40 -16.27 -5.61
C PRO A 134 17.83 -14.82 -5.35
N GLU A 135 19.00 -14.61 -4.75
CA GLU A 135 19.45 -13.26 -4.32
C GLU A 135 19.47 -12.22 -5.46
N LEU A 136 19.90 -12.63 -6.66
CA LEU A 136 19.89 -11.80 -7.87
C LEU A 136 18.51 -11.22 -8.24
N THR A 137 17.41 -11.76 -7.69
CA THR A 137 16.05 -11.27 -7.98
C THR A 137 15.67 -10.03 -7.18
N PHE A 138 16.33 -9.77 -6.05
CA PHE A 138 15.95 -8.69 -5.14
C PHE A 138 17.12 -7.85 -4.60
N GLU A 139 18.37 -8.27 -4.81
CA GLU A 139 19.55 -7.62 -4.21
C GLU A 139 19.68 -6.13 -4.55
N ASP A 140 19.35 -5.74 -5.78
CA ASP A 140 19.42 -4.35 -6.23
C ASP A 140 18.43 -3.46 -5.49
N PHE A 141 17.22 -3.96 -5.19
CA PHE A 141 16.21 -3.21 -4.45
C PHE A 141 16.66 -2.93 -3.01
N PHE A 142 17.25 -3.94 -2.35
CA PHE A 142 17.80 -3.79 -1.00
C PHE A 142 18.97 -2.82 -0.97
N THR A 143 19.88 -2.94 -1.95
CA THR A 143 21.04 -2.06 -2.07
C THR A 143 20.60 -0.62 -2.24
N LEU A 144 19.67 -0.36 -3.16
CA LEU A 144 19.20 1.00 -3.42
C LEU A 144 18.49 1.62 -2.20
N PHE A 145 17.68 0.86 -1.47
CA PHE A 145 17.07 1.38 -0.24
C PHE A 145 18.14 1.74 0.81
N LEU A 146 19.14 0.88 1.00
CA LEU A 146 20.24 1.16 1.93
C LEU A 146 21.03 2.40 1.49
N GLU A 147 21.26 2.60 0.19
CA GLU A 147 21.88 3.83 -0.32
C GLU A 147 21.05 5.08 0.00
N GLN A 148 19.72 5.04 -0.23
CA GLN A 148 18.85 6.18 0.13
C GLN A 148 18.85 6.44 1.64
N LEU A 149 18.88 5.39 2.45
CA LEU A 149 18.99 5.49 3.91
C LEU A 149 20.32 6.10 4.35
N GLU A 150 21.43 5.71 3.71
CA GLU A 150 22.76 6.26 4.02
C GLU A 150 22.87 7.74 3.65
N ASP A 151 22.27 8.13 2.53
CA ASP A 151 22.31 9.49 1.99
C ASP A 151 21.49 10.50 2.83
N VAL A 152 20.45 10.07 3.54
CA VAL A 152 19.73 10.95 4.48
C VAL A 152 20.47 11.16 5.81
N ILE A 153 21.54 10.43 6.07
CA ILE A 153 22.38 10.63 7.27
C ILE A 153 23.30 11.82 7.04
N GLN A 154 23.23 12.82 7.92
CA GLN A 154 23.97 14.07 7.81
C GLN A 154 25.44 13.93 8.22
N GLY A 155 26.29 14.78 7.65
CA GLY A 155 27.73 14.86 7.99
C GLY A 155 28.64 13.97 7.13
N LYS A 156 28.14 13.38 6.05
CA LYS A 156 28.91 12.64 5.04
C LYS A 156 29.02 13.46 3.75
N GLU A 157 29.94 13.09 2.86
CA GLU A 157 30.06 13.74 1.54
C GLU A 157 28.84 13.47 0.64
N THR A 158 28.14 12.35 0.84
CA THR A 158 26.97 11.96 0.04
C THR A 158 25.64 12.43 0.66
N SER A 159 25.68 13.15 1.79
CA SER A 159 24.47 13.59 2.50
C SER A 159 23.58 14.46 1.60
N ILE A 160 22.28 14.18 1.59
CA ILE A 160 21.30 14.91 0.79
C ILE A 160 20.52 15.93 1.63
N SER A 161 19.98 16.95 0.95
CA SER A 161 19.08 17.93 1.56
C SER A 161 17.62 17.43 1.52
N PRO A 162 16.71 18.06 2.28
CA PRO A 162 15.27 17.75 2.19
C PRO A 162 14.70 17.92 0.78
N GLU A 163 15.18 18.90 0.02
CA GLU A 163 14.76 19.14 -1.36
C GLU A 163 15.22 18.00 -2.28
N GLU A 164 16.45 17.52 -2.11
CA GLU A 164 17.00 16.40 -2.87
C GLU A 164 16.26 15.09 -2.53
N LEU A 165 15.88 14.86 -1.27
CA LEU A 165 15.03 13.72 -0.89
C LEU A 165 13.69 13.73 -1.66
N VAL A 166 13.06 14.91 -1.80
CA VAL A 166 11.83 15.06 -2.61
C VAL A 166 12.09 14.77 -4.08
N LEU A 167 13.19 15.27 -4.64
CA LEU A 167 13.54 15.03 -6.05
C LEU A 167 13.76 13.54 -6.33
N ARG A 168 14.54 12.86 -5.48
CA ARG A 168 14.79 11.41 -5.61
C ARG A 168 13.51 10.59 -5.41
N SER A 169 12.65 10.99 -4.50
CA SER A 169 11.34 10.34 -4.30
C SER A 169 10.36 10.58 -5.45
N ARG A 170 10.67 11.50 -6.37
CA ARG A 170 9.94 11.74 -7.62
C ARG A 170 10.60 11.08 -8.83
N ASP A 171 11.85 10.67 -8.72
CA ASP A 171 12.53 9.92 -9.76
C ASP A 171 11.98 8.49 -9.81
N GLN A 172 11.60 8.04 -11.01
CA GLN A 172 10.97 6.74 -11.18
C GLN A 172 11.92 5.59 -10.85
N SER A 173 13.19 5.68 -11.27
CA SER A 173 14.15 4.61 -11.05
C SER A 173 14.46 4.44 -9.56
N VAL A 174 14.53 5.53 -8.81
CA VAL A 174 14.74 5.48 -7.35
C VAL A 174 13.47 5.06 -6.63
N SER A 175 12.36 5.76 -6.89
CA SER A 175 11.13 5.54 -6.14
C SER A 175 10.54 4.16 -6.35
N ASP A 176 10.48 3.65 -7.58
CA ASP A 176 9.85 2.35 -7.86
C ASP A 176 10.71 1.19 -7.33
N TYR A 177 12.04 1.30 -7.39
CA TYR A 177 12.93 0.28 -6.83
C TYR A 177 12.83 0.20 -5.29
N VAL A 178 12.71 1.34 -4.62
CA VAL A 178 12.49 1.36 -3.16
C VAL A 178 11.09 0.85 -2.80
N VAL A 179 10.07 1.11 -3.62
CA VAL A 179 8.75 0.47 -3.46
C VAL A 179 8.86 -1.05 -3.62
N MET A 180 9.58 -1.55 -4.63
CA MET A 180 9.83 -2.98 -4.82
C MET A 180 10.53 -3.61 -3.62
N PHE A 181 11.52 -2.92 -3.04
CA PHE A 181 12.14 -3.35 -1.78
C PHE A 181 11.08 -3.58 -0.69
N PHE A 182 10.19 -2.62 -0.44
CA PHE A 182 9.14 -2.78 0.57
C PHE A 182 8.15 -3.90 0.22
N ARG A 183 7.79 -4.07 -1.05
CA ARG A 183 6.93 -5.18 -1.51
C ARG A 183 7.56 -6.54 -1.20
N PHE A 184 8.85 -6.71 -1.48
CA PHE A 184 9.57 -7.95 -1.15
C PHE A 184 9.68 -8.19 0.35
N VAL A 185 10.00 -7.17 1.15
CA VAL A 185 10.04 -7.28 2.62
C VAL A 185 8.67 -7.70 3.16
N THR A 186 7.60 -7.08 2.66
CA THR A 186 6.22 -7.38 3.05
C THR A 186 5.86 -8.82 2.69
N SER A 187 6.14 -9.24 1.46
CA SER A 187 5.90 -10.61 0.98
C SER A 187 6.64 -11.65 1.83
N ALA A 188 7.91 -11.39 2.17
CA ALA A 188 8.71 -12.27 3.00
C ALA A 188 8.13 -12.45 4.40
N GLU A 189 7.69 -11.36 5.02
CA GLU A 189 7.14 -11.39 6.38
C GLU A 189 5.78 -12.10 6.42
N ILE A 190 4.93 -11.88 5.40
CA ILE A 190 3.65 -12.59 5.26
C ILE A 190 3.89 -14.09 5.12
N GLN A 191 4.80 -14.51 4.24
CA GLN A 191 5.11 -15.94 4.02
C GLN A 191 5.76 -16.59 5.25
N LYS A 192 6.66 -15.88 5.94
CA LYS A 192 7.31 -16.35 7.16
C LYS A 192 6.31 -16.62 8.29
N ARG A 193 5.24 -15.81 8.39
CA ARG A 193 4.16 -15.97 9.37
C ARG A 193 2.86 -16.42 8.70
N SER A 194 2.94 -17.37 7.76
CA SER A 194 1.80 -17.83 6.96
C SER A 194 0.60 -18.24 7.82
N GLU A 195 0.81 -19.03 8.87
CA GLU A 195 -0.27 -19.47 9.79
C GLU A 195 -1.02 -18.31 10.45
N PHE A 196 -0.33 -17.19 10.73
CA PHE A 196 -0.95 -16.00 11.31
C PHE A 196 -1.76 -15.24 10.26
N PHE A 197 -1.23 -15.07 9.04
CA PHE A 197 -1.88 -14.28 7.99
C PHE A 197 -2.96 -15.03 7.22
N GLU A 198 -2.91 -16.36 7.18
CA GLU A 198 -3.79 -17.21 6.36
C GLU A 198 -5.29 -16.94 6.58
N PRO A 199 -5.83 -16.87 7.83
CA PRO A 199 -7.26 -16.59 8.02
C PRO A 199 -7.71 -15.24 7.46
N PHE A 200 -6.85 -14.22 7.52
CA PHE A 200 -7.15 -12.89 7.00
C PHE A 200 -7.11 -12.87 5.48
N ILE A 201 -6.09 -13.49 4.88
CA ILE A 201 -5.95 -13.61 3.42
C ILE A 201 -7.11 -14.43 2.82
N MET A 202 -7.48 -15.54 3.46
CA MET A 202 -8.63 -16.34 3.05
C MET A 202 -9.93 -15.54 3.06
N GLY A 203 -10.12 -14.68 4.07
CA GLY A 203 -11.29 -13.79 4.16
C GLY A 203 -11.31 -12.65 3.14
N LEU A 204 -10.15 -12.19 2.67
CA LEU A 204 -10.01 -11.08 1.72
C LEU A 204 -10.13 -11.54 0.26
N SER A 205 -9.40 -12.60 -0.12
CA SER A 205 -9.24 -13.01 -1.52
C SER A 205 -9.55 -14.48 -1.77
N ASN A 206 -9.80 -15.29 -0.74
CA ASN A 206 -10.01 -16.74 -0.86
C ASN A 206 -8.87 -17.46 -1.62
N THR A 207 -7.63 -17.00 -1.42
CA THR A 207 -6.40 -17.55 -2.00
C THR A 207 -5.46 -18.05 -0.91
N THR A 208 -4.43 -18.81 -1.29
CA THR A 208 -3.36 -19.17 -0.36
C THR A 208 -2.44 -17.97 -0.07
N VAL A 209 -1.70 -18.03 1.03
CA VAL A 209 -0.71 -16.99 1.40
C VAL A 209 0.31 -16.76 0.27
N GLU A 210 0.81 -17.83 -0.34
CA GLU A 210 1.78 -17.76 -1.45
C GLU A 210 1.15 -17.07 -2.68
N GLN A 211 -0.07 -17.48 -3.06
CA GLN A 211 -0.78 -16.87 -4.18
C GLN A 211 -1.05 -15.38 -3.94
N PHE A 212 -1.51 -15.02 -2.74
CA PHE A 212 -1.73 -13.63 -2.35
C PHE A 212 -0.44 -12.80 -2.45
N CYS A 213 0.69 -13.33 -1.98
CA CYS A 213 1.97 -12.63 -2.10
C CYS A 213 2.36 -12.38 -3.56
N LYS A 214 2.19 -13.39 -4.42
CA LYS A 214 2.55 -13.32 -5.85
C LYS A 214 1.63 -12.43 -6.67
N SER A 215 0.34 -12.31 -6.33
CA SER A 215 -0.63 -11.57 -7.12
C SER A 215 -0.98 -10.18 -6.56
N ALA A 216 -0.85 -9.96 -5.25
CA ALA A 216 -1.36 -8.74 -4.58
C ALA A 216 -0.33 -8.02 -3.69
N VAL A 217 0.87 -8.57 -3.50
CA VAL A 217 1.93 -7.94 -2.68
C VAL A 217 3.14 -7.57 -3.53
N GLU A 218 3.72 -8.55 -4.22
CA GLU A 218 4.94 -8.38 -5.02
C GLU A 218 4.78 -7.50 -6.27
N PRO A 219 3.67 -7.59 -7.03
CA PRO A 219 3.53 -6.78 -8.24
C PRO A 219 3.39 -5.28 -7.94
N MET A 220 4.00 -4.45 -8.79
CA MET A 220 3.80 -2.99 -8.75
C MET A 220 2.36 -2.64 -9.12
N GLY A 221 1.82 -1.59 -8.50
CA GLY A 221 0.46 -1.12 -8.78
C GLY A 221 -0.64 -1.83 -7.99
N GLU A 222 -0.31 -2.86 -7.21
CA GLU A 222 -1.29 -3.51 -6.33
C GLU A 222 -1.48 -2.70 -5.04
N GLU A 223 -2.73 -2.37 -4.73
CA GLU A 223 -3.11 -1.61 -3.55
C GLU A 223 -2.74 -2.33 -2.25
N SER A 224 -2.45 -1.55 -1.20
CA SER A 224 -2.10 -2.07 0.12
C SER A 224 -3.25 -1.91 1.11
N ASP A 225 -3.51 -2.96 1.87
CA ASP A 225 -4.50 -3.01 2.93
C ASP A 225 -3.84 -3.40 4.27
N HIS A 226 -4.64 -3.66 5.29
CA HIS A 226 -4.24 -3.95 6.66
C HIS A 226 -3.19 -5.06 6.77
N VAL A 227 -3.26 -6.09 5.90
CA VAL A 227 -2.27 -7.19 5.86
C VAL A 227 -0.89 -6.66 5.50
N HIS A 228 -0.78 -5.84 4.46
CA HIS A 228 0.48 -5.24 4.01
C HIS A 228 1.07 -4.33 5.08
N ILE A 229 0.24 -3.46 5.68
CA ILE A 229 0.68 -2.51 6.71
C ILE A 229 1.20 -3.23 7.96
N THR A 230 0.49 -4.27 8.40
CA THR A 230 0.90 -5.08 9.56
C THR A 230 2.23 -5.77 9.29
N ALA A 231 2.37 -6.41 8.13
CA ALA A 231 3.58 -7.15 7.77
C ALA A 231 4.80 -6.22 7.65
N ILE A 232 4.71 -5.08 6.97
CA ILE A 232 5.86 -4.19 6.84
C ILE A 232 6.24 -3.52 8.17
N SER A 233 5.24 -3.14 8.98
CA SER A 233 5.45 -2.59 10.32
C SER A 233 6.21 -3.58 11.19
N ASP A 234 5.81 -4.85 11.21
CA ASP A 234 6.48 -5.90 11.98
C ASP A 234 7.89 -6.22 11.44
N ALA A 235 8.03 -6.36 10.11
CA ALA A 235 9.30 -6.72 9.48
C ALA A 235 10.39 -5.68 9.74
N LEU A 236 10.04 -4.39 9.61
CA LEU A 236 10.96 -3.27 9.79
C LEU A 236 10.92 -2.68 11.21
N GLY A 237 10.02 -3.17 12.06
CA GLY A 237 9.79 -2.66 13.41
C GLY A 237 9.48 -1.17 13.46
N ILE A 238 8.76 -0.63 12.48
CA ILE A 238 8.43 0.80 12.40
C ILE A 238 6.93 0.97 12.73
N PRO A 239 6.57 1.70 13.79
CA PRO A 239 5.17 1.95 14.12
C PRO A 239 4.53 2.95 13.14
N ILE A 240 3.33 2.61 12.66
CA ILE A 240 2.58 3.39 11.66
C ILE A 240 1.21 3.74 12.23
N ARG A 241 0.80 5.00 12.14
CA ARG A 241 -0.59 5.43 12.38
C ARG A 241 -1.30 5.64 11.05
N VAL A 242 -2.45 5.00 10.88
CA VAL A 242 -3.34 5.26 9.75
C VAL A 242 -4.59 5.96 10.25
N VAL A 243 -4.84 7.15 9.73
CA VAL A 243 -5.97 8.01 10.06
C VAL A 243 -7.02 7.87 8.96
N TYR A 244 -8.25 7.50 9.32
CA TYR A 244 -9.30 7.16 8.36
C TYR A 244 -10.22 8.35 8.11
N LEU A 245 -10.22 8.82 6.87
CA LEU A 245 -11.17 9.82 6.36
C LEU A 245 -12.25 9.14 5.54
N ASP A 246 -13.28 8.67 6.24
CA ASP A 246 -14.46 8.02 5.67
C ASP A 246 -15.76 8.75 6.05
N ARG A 247 -16.88 8.26 5.51
CA ARG A 247 -18.22 8.82 5.82
C ARG A 247 -18.84 8.25 7.10
N SER A 248 -18.11 7.47 7.89
CA SER A 248 -18.63 6.95 9.16
C SER A 248 -18.90 8.12 10.12
N SER A 249 -20.02 8.06 10.83
CA SER A 249 -20.37 8.98 11.92
C SER A 249 -20.53 8.18 13.21
N CYS A 250 -20.17 8.76 14.35
CA CYS A 250 -20.48 8.11 15.62
C CYS A 250 -21.95 8.36 15.99
N ASP A 251 -22.60 7.37 16.60
CA ASP A 251 -24.01 7.44 16.99
C ASP A 251 -24.30 8.50 18.08
N THR A 252 -23.25 9.09 18.66
CA THR A 252 -23.35 10.09 19.74
C THR A 252 -23.36 11.55 19.25
N GLY A 253 -23.51 11.78 17.94
CA GLY A 253 -23.73 13.11 17.37
C GLY A 253 -22.48 13.99 17.25
N GLY A 254 -21.30 13.44 17.54
CA GLY A 254 -20.01 14.07 17.26
C GLY A 254 -19.38 13.55 15.97
N VAL A 255 -18.56 14.37 15.33
CA VAL A 255 -17.69 13.90 14.23
C VAL A 255 -16.31 13.64 14.82
N SER A 256 -15.88 12.38 14.81
CA SER A 256 -14.53 11.97 15.18
C SER A 256 -13.79 11.42 13.97
N VAL A 257 -12.47 11.57 14.00
CA VAL A 257 -11.57 10.97 13.01
C VAL A 257 -10.94 9.76 13.67
N ASN A 258 -11.24 8.57 13.13
CA ASN A 258 -10.72 7.32 13.66
C ASN A 258 -9.29 7.12 13.17
N HIS A 259 -8.48 6.41 13.96
CA HIS A 259 -7.16 5.97 13.55
C HIS A 259 -6.90 4.55 14.03
N HIS A 260 -5.97 3.87 13.38
CA HIS A 260 -5.43 2.59 13.79
C HIS A 260 -3.91 2.69 13.87
N ASP A 261 -3.35 2.21 14.98
CA ASP A 261 -1.90 2.16 15.20
C ASP A 261 -1.40 0.74 14.96
N PHE A 262 -0.55 0.59 13.95
CA PHE A 262 0.17 -0.62 13.65
C PHE A 262 1.47 -0.57 14.45
N ILE A 263 1.49 -1.27 15.57
CA ILE A 263 2.62 -1.32 16.47
C ILE A 263 3.34 -2.65 16.26
N PRO A 264 4.66 -2.63 15.97
CA PRO A 264 5.41 -3.85 15.74
C PRO A 264 5.26 -4.84 16.90
N ALA A 265 4.96 -6.09 16.58
CA ALA A 265 4.95 -7.16 17.57
C ALA A 265 6.36 -7.25 18.22
N ALA A 266 6.43 -7.24 19.55
CA ALA A 266 7.68 -7.35 20.30
C ALA A 266 8.39 -8.72 20.16
N GLY A 267 7.98 -9.56 19.20
CA GLY A 267 8.46 -10.91 18.99
C GLY A 267 9.88 -10.94 18.42
N ASP A 268 10.75 -11.72 19.05
CA ASP A 268 12.12 -12.10 18.67
C ASP A 268 13.14 -10.97 18.38
N LEU A 269 12.77 -9.71 18.55
CA LEU A 269 13.71 -8.58 18.51
C LEU A 269 14.46 -8.48 19.86
N PRO A 270 15.80 -8.64 19.89
CA PRO A 270 16.54 -8.49 21.13
C PRO A 270 16.54 -7.02 21.56
N SER A 271 15.86 -6.76 22.68
CA SER A 271 15.91 -5.54 23.51
C SER A 271 14.99 -4.38 23.12
N ALA A 272 13.71 -4.51 23.50
CA ALA A 272 12.90 -3.36 23.94
C ALA A 272 12.25 -3.65 25.30
N ARG A 273 13.05 -4.05 26.30
CA ARG A 273 12.61 -3.99 27.70
C ARG A 273 12.76 -2.56 28.19
N GLY A 274 11.63 -1.85 28.27
CA GLY A 274 11.50 -0.63 29.07
C GLY A 274 11.52 0.68 28.28
N SER A 275 10.39 1.03 27.67
CA SER A 275 9.86 2.40 27.70
C SER A 275 8.46 2.36 27.10
N SER A 276 7.44 2.63 27.91
CA SER A 276 6.06 2.83 27.46
C SER A 276 5.90 4.04 26.53
N ASP A 277 6.95 4.88 26.39
CA ASP A 277 6.93 6.11 25.58
C ASP A 277 7.53 5.92 24.18
N LYS A 278 8.08 4.73 23.84
CA LYS A 278 8.78 4.47 22.56
C LYS A 278 7.92 3.88 21.44
N ASN A 279 6.62 3.67 21.66
CA ASN A 279 5.73 3.05 20.66
C ASN A 279 4.75 4.03 20.01
N ASN A 280 4.92 5.34 20.19
CA ASN A 280 4.11 6.30 19.44
C ASN A 280 4.52 6.31 17.97
N PRO A 281 3.59 6.09 17.02
CA PRO A 281 3.91 6.16 15.60
C PRO A 281 4.45 7.53 15.21
N PHE A 282 5.60 7.56 14.55
CA PHE A 282 6.18 8.77 13.96
C PHE A 282 5.88 8.87 12.45
N ILE A 283 5.39 7.78 11.84
CA ILE A 283 4.77 7.80 10.51
C ILE A 283 3.27 7.90 10.69
N THR A 284 2.66 8.96 10.15
CA THR A 284 1.20 9.10 10.12
C THR A 284 0.72 9.24 8.68
N LEU A 285 -0.16 8.33 8.26
CA LEU A 285 -0.76 8.32 6.93
C LEU A 285 -2.26 8.63 7.03
N LEU A 286 -2.79 9.40 6.08
CA LEU A 286 -4.21 9.58 5.86
C LEU A 286 -4.68 8.51 4.87
N TYR A 287 -5.61 7.66 5.29
CA TYR A 287 -6.33 6.77 4.39
C TYR A 287 -7.64 7.41 3.95
N ARG A 288 -7.83 7.40 2.63
CA ARG A 288 -9.10 7.61 1.92
C ARG A 288 -9.38 6.33 1.13
N PRO A 289 -10.63 5.98 0.80
CA PRO A 289 -10.92 4.76 0.05
C PRO A 289 -10.01 4.61 -1.19
N GLY A 290 -9.12 3.61 -1.17
CA GLY A 290 -8.13 3.33 -2.23
C GLY A 290 -6.87 4.21 -2.25
N HIS A 291 -6.61 5.05 -1.25
CA HIS A 291 -5.50 6.01 -1.31
C HIS A 291 -4.87 6.38 0.03
N TYR A 292 -3.55 6.56 0.03
CA TYR A 292 -2.77 7.00 1.19
C TYR A 292 -2.01 8.29 0.91
N ASP A 293 -2.11 9.25 1.83
CA ASP A 293 -1.29 10.47 1.87
C ASP A 293 -0.52 10.55 3.19
N ILE A 294 0.48 11.42 3.28
CA ILE A 294 1.25 11.63 4.51
C ILE A 294 0.63 12.79 5.30
N LEU A 295 0.44 12.60 6.61
CA LEU A 295 0.02 13.65 7.54
C LEU A 295 1.18 14.09 8.43
N TYR A 296 1.27 15.40 8.65
CA TYR A 296 2.26 16.01 9.52
C TYR A 296 1.58 16.49 10.81
N PRO A 297 1.86 15.88 11.97
CA PRO A 297 1.35 16.37 13.26
C PRO A 297 1.75 17.82 13.53
N LYS A 298 0.95 18.54 14.32
CA LYS A 298 1.31 19.88 14.84
C LYS A 298 2.27 19.81 16.01
#